data_AF-A0A8B3T6H9-F1
#
_entry.id   AF-A0A8B3T6H9-F1
#
_cell.length_a   1.000
_cell.length_b   1.000
_cell.length_c   1.000
_cell.angle_alpha   90.00
_cell.angle_beta   90.00
_cell.angle_gamma   90.00
#
_symmetry.space_group_name_H-M   'P 1'
#
loop_
_entity.id
_entity.type
_entity.pdbx_description
1 polymer ?
#
loop_
_entity_poly.entity_id
_entity_poly.type
_entity_poly.pdbx_seq_one_letter_code
_entity_poly.pdbx_strand_id
1 'polypeptide(L)'
;MVMSDRLKLYRVTDHYLDFLREIEPKIPANKDNGKKRPFVGIVLSINGIKYIAPLSSKICKSQSDFKVKSSGEQKASIRFAYMFPIVDSALIEIDYTKEFEIDLKYTALLIKEDLYINQHKARIYEIATKTYTNAITKRFGFEKFCCNFAKLEEKHRDYETQ
;
A
#
# COMPACT_ATOMS: atom_id res chain seq x y z
N MET A 1 -1.62 -21.00 -5.58
CA MET A 1 -0.43 -20.65 -4.79
C MET A 1 -0.92 -19.93 -3.54
N VAL A 2 -0.95 -20.62 -2.40
CA VAL A 2 -1.46 -20.04 -1.14
C VAL A 2 -0.34 -19.17 -0.58
N MET A 3 -0.48 -17.85 -0.69
CA MET A 3 0.36 -16.93 0.09
C MET A 3 -0.08 -17.02 1.55
N SER A 4 0.55 -17.91 2.30
CA SER A 4 0.28 -18.15 3.73
C SER A 4 0.75 -17.01 4.62
N ASP A 5 1.46 -16.02 4.08
CA ASP A 5 2.01 -14.94 4.88
C ASP A 5 0.96 -13.91 5.32
N ARG A 6 1.17 -13.43 6.54
CA ARG A 6 0.45 -12.32 7.16
C ARG A 6 0.79 -11.04 6.38
N LEU A 7 -0.21 -10.19 6.11
CA LEU A 7 0.05 -8.84 5.64
C LEU A 7 0.61 -8.02 6.81
N LYS A 8 1.63 -7.21 6.55
CA LYS A 8 2.24 -6.34 7.56
C LYS A 8 2.13 -4.88 7.17
N LEU A 9 2.30 -4.01 8.16
CA LEU A 9 2.42 -2.58 7.96
C LEU A 9 3.88 -2.15 7.87
N TYR A 10 4.17 -1.27 6.91
CA TYR A 10 5.50 -0.78 6.62
C TYR A 10 5.54 0.75 6.51
N ARG A 11 6.74 1.29 6.63
CA ARG A 11 7.16 2.59 6.08
C ARG A 11 7.98 2.34 4.82
N VAL A 12 8.10 3.37 4.00
CA VAL A 12 8.97 3.36 2.81
C VAL A 12 9.97 4.51 2.96
N THR A 13 11.17 4.38 2.43
CA THR A 13 12.15 5.48 2.44
C THR A 13 11.64 6.66 1.59
N ASP A 14 11.87 7.90 2.04
CA ASP A 14 11.51 9.09 1.25
C ASP A 14 12.23 9.07 -0.11
N HIS A 15 13.51 8.69 -0.13
CA HIS A 15 14.31 8.56 -1.35
C HIS A 15 13.61 7.72 -2.44
N TYR A 16 13.07 6.55 -2.08
CA TYR A 16 12.43 5.67 -3.05
C TYR A 16 11.08 6.22 -3.53
N LEU A 17 10.29 6.83 -2.62
CA LEU A 17 9.04 7.48 -3.02
C LEU A 17 9.30 8.67 -3.95
N ASP A 18 10.34 9.45 -3.69
CA ASP A 18 10.73 10.61 -4.50
C ASP A 18 11.15 10.16 -5.90
N PHE A 19 11.97 9.11 -5.97
CA PHE A 19 12.38 8.48 -7.22
C PHE A 19 11.20 7.99 -8.07
N LEU A 20 10.19 7.35 -7.47
CA LEU A 20 8.98 6.95 -8.19
C LEU A 20 8.11 8.16 -8.61
N ARG A 21 8.06 9.21 -7.77
CA ARG A 21 7.30 10.43 -8.05
C ARG A 21 7.80 11.22 -9.25
N GLU A 22 9.05 11.03 -9.67
CA GLU A 22 9.59 11.61 -10.91
C GLU A 22 8.75 11.26 -12.14
N ILE A 23 8.19 10.04 -12.18
CA ILE A 23 7.38 9.57 -13.32
C ILE A 23 5.89 9.44 -13.00
N GLU A 24 5.53 9.31 -11.72
CA GLU A 24 4.15 9.13 -11.27
C GLU A 24 3.86 10.02 -10.04
N PRO A 25 3.47 11.29 -10.26
CA PRO A 25 3.21 12.24 -9.18
C PRO A 25 2.07 11.83 -8.24
N LYS A 26 1.23 10.84 -8.62
CA LYS A 26 0.16 10.30 -7.77
C LYS A 26 0.67 9.47 -6.59
N ILE A 27 1.94 9.02 -6.61
CA ILE A 27 2.53 8.26 -5.50
C ILE A 27 2.40 9.06 -4.20
N PRO A 28 1.79 8.49 -3.13
CA PRO A 28 1.61 9.22 -1.89
C PRO A 28 2.93 9.49 -1.17
N ALA A 29 3.06 10.67 -0.60
CA ALA A 29 4.15 10.97 0.33
C ALA A 29 4.03 10.16 1.64
N ASN A 30 5.15 10.03 2.34
CA ASN A 30 5.27 9.41 3.66
C ASN A 30 4.53 10.13 4.79
N LYS A 31 3.87 11.26 4.52
CA LYS A 31 3.11 12.02 5.51
C LYS A 31 1.66 12.19 5.05
N ASP A 32 0.73 11.95 5.96
CA ASP A 32 -0.69 12.25 5.81
C ASP A 32 -1.14 12.98 7.07
N ASN A 33 -1.60 14.23 6.94
CA ASN A 33 -2.07 15.06 8.07
C ASN A 33 -1.08 15.11 9.26
N GLY A 34 0.22 15.26 8.98
CA GLY A 34 1.27 15.37 10.01
C GLY A 34 1.72 14.06 10.65
N LYS A 35 1.11 12.92 10.31
CA LYS A 35 1.52 11.59 10.78
C LYS A 35 2.23 10.82 9.66
N LYS A 36 3.14 9.92 10.04
CA LYS A 36 3.81 9.02 9.09
C LYS A 36 2.74 8.12 8.45
N ARG A 37 2.75 7.99 7.12
CA ARG A 37 1.83 7.14 6.37
C ARG A 37 2.26 5.68 6.48
N PRO A 38 1.38 4.76 6.91
CA PRO A 38 1.65 3.34 6.84
C PRO A 38 1.26 2.79 5.46
N PHE A 39 1.94 1.73 5.06
CA PHE A 39 1.69 1.00 3.82
C PHE A 39 1.46 -0.47 4.13
N VAL A 40 0.54 -1.12 3.42
CA VAL A 40 0.19 -2.54 3.61
C VAL A 40 0.90 -3.37 2.55
N GLY A 41 1.67 -4.36 2.99
CA GLY A 41 2.46 -5.19 2.09
C GLY A 41 2.65 -6.63 2.57
N ILE A 42 3.06 -7.54 1.69
CA ILE A 42 3.09 -7.40 0.23
C ILE A 42 1.70 -7.74 -0.30
N VAL A 43 1.04 -6.83 -1.03
CA VAL A 43 -0.38 -7.02 -1.46
C VAL A 43 -0.54 -7.68 -2.83
N LEU A 44 0.53 -7.72 -3.62
CA LEU A 44 0.60 -8.38 -4.92
C LEU A 44 2.07 -8.73 -5.21
N SER A 45 2.29 -9.89 -5.81
CA SER A 45 3.58 -10.29 -6.37
C SER A 45 3.34 -10.82 -7.77
N ILE A 46 3.95 -10.19 -8.77
CA ILE A 46 3.78 -10.54 -10.18
C ILE A 46 5.09 -10.31 -10.93
N ASN A 47 5.51 -11.28 -11.75
CA ASN A 47 6.74 -11.21 -12.53
C ASN A 47 8.01 -10.86 -11.70
N GLY A 48 8.09 -11.35 -10.46
CA GLY A 48 9.19 -11.06 -9.54
C GLY A 48 9.11 -9.70 -8.83
N ILE A 49 8.13 -8.86 -9.18
CA ILE A 49 7.95 -7.53 -8.58
C ILE A 49 6.92 -7.61 -7.45
N LYS A 50 7.31 -7.11 -6.28
CA LYS A 50 6.45 -7.00 -5.10
C LYS A 50 5.77 -5.64 -5.11
N TYR A 51 4.52 -5.60 -4.66
CA TYR A 51 3.73 -4.37 -4.54
C TYR A 51 3.29 -4.09 -3.11
N ILE A 52 3.27 -2.81 -2.78
CA ILE A 52 2.74 -2.29 -1.52
C ILE A 52 1.66 -1.23 -1.78
N ALA A 53 0.64 -1.16 -0.93
CA ALA A 53 -0.45 -0.20 -1.06
C ALA A 53 -0.50 0.78 0.13
N PRO A 54 -0.77 2.07 -0.12
CA PRO A 54 -0.90 3.06 0.95
C PRO A 54 -2.16 2.83 1.79
N LEU A 55 -2.02 2.92 3.11
CA LEU A 55 -3.13 3.04 4.05
C LEU A 55 -3.40 4.53 4.30
N SER A 56 -4.67 4.93 4.27
CA SER A 56 -5.07 6.32 4.51
C SER A 56 -6.31 6.38 5.39
N SER A 57 -6.36 7.34 6.29
CA SER A 57 -7.55 7.68 7.07
C SER A 57 -8.64 8.35 6.23
N LYS A 58 -8.36 8.71 4.96
CA LYS A 58 -9.34 9.28 4.06
C LYS A 58 -10.43 8.25 3.74
N ILE A 59 -11.66 8.60 4.09
CA ILE A 59 -12.85 7.83 3.80
C ILE A 59 -13.33 8.22 2.39
N CYS A 60 -12.81 7.52 1.38
CA CYS A 60 -13.23 7.70 0.00
C CYS A 60 -14.19 6.57 -0.42
N LYS A 61 -15.18 6.92 -1.25
CA LYS A 61 -16.07 5.93 -1.90
C LYS A 61 -15.43 5.48 -3.21
N SER A 62 -14.31 4.75 -3.15
CA SER A 62 -13.74 4.09 -4.33
C SER A 62 -14.10 2.61 -4.33
N GLN A 63 -14.47 2.07 -5.49
CA GLN A 63 -14.68 0.62 -5.66
C GLN A 63 -13.38 -0.18 -5.63
N SER A 64 -12.25 0.48 -5.92
CA SER A 64 -10.93 -0.16 -5.89
C SER A 64 -10.35 -0.26 -4.49
N ASP A 65 -10.93 0.39 -3.48
CA ASP A 65 -10.33 0.51 -2.15
C ASP A 65 -10.91 -0.54 -1.17
N PHE A 66 -10.08 -1.02 -0.25
CA PHE A 66 -10.54 -1.88 0.84
C PHE A 66 -10.75 -1.05 2.11
N LYS A 67 -11.95 -1.13 2.69
CA LYS A 67 -12.32 -0.37 3.89
C LYS A 67 -11.85 -1.09 5.14
N VAL A 68 -10.99 -0.46 5.91
CA VAL A 68 -10.53 -0.96 7.22
C VAL A 68 -11.44 -0.39 8.30
N LYS A 69 -12.02 -1.28 9.11
CA LYS A 69 -13.00 -0.92 10.13
C LYS A 69 -12.49 -1.22 11.54
N SER A 70 -12.89 -0.38 12.49
CA SER A 70 -12.75 -0.61 13.92
C SER A 70 -14.08 -0.33 14.59
N SER A 71 -14.57 -1.28 15.41
CA SER A 71 -15.85 -1.16 16.12
C SER A 71 -17.04 -0.87 15.20
N GLY A 72 -17.06 -1.48 14.01
CA GLY A 72 -18.14 -1.30 13.01
C GLY A 72 -17.99 -0.08 12.10
N GLU A 73 -17.18 0.91 12.48
CA GLU A 73 -16.96 2.14 11.71
C GLU A 73 -15.72 2.05 10.81
N GLN A 74 -15.79 2.66 9.63
CA GLN A 74 -14.62 2.80 8.76
C GLN A 74 -13.65 3.82 9.36
N LYS A 75 -12.41 3.41 9.59
CA LYS A 75 -11.33 4.27 10.11
C LYS A 75 -10.24 4.53 9.09
N ALA A 76 -10.01 3.60 8.17
CA ALA A 76 -9.03 3.75 7.11
C ALA A 76 -9.45 3.02 5.83
N SER A 77 -8.66 3.23 4.77
CA SER A 77 -8.82 2.61 3.47
C SER A 77 -7.44 2.21 2.92
N ILE A 78 -7.32 1.00 2.39
CA ILE A 78 -6.18 0.58 1.56
C ILE A 78 -6.48 1.02 0.14
N ARG A 79 -5.62 1.86 -0.45
CA ARG A 79 -5.90 2.50 -1.75
C ARG A 79 -5.08 1.86 -2.87
N PHE A 80 -5.62 0.81 -3.48
CA PHE A 80 -4.91 0.01 -4.49
C PHE A 80 -4.71 0.75 -5.82
N ALA A 81 -5.51 1.78 -6.12
CA ALA A 81 -5.24 2.66 -7.26
C ALA A 81 -3.89 3.39 -7.14
N TYR A 82 -3.32 3.46 -5.93
CA TYR A 82 -2.05 4.12 -5.64
C TYR A 82 -0.99 3.14 -5.13
N MET A 83 -1.16 1.84 -5.34
CA MET A 83 -0.11 0.87 -5.03
C MET A 83 1.06 1.01 -6.01
N PHE A 84 2.24 0.60 -5.59
CA PHE A 84 3.46 0.75 -6.38
C PHE A 84 4.43 -0.40 -6.12
N PRO A 85 5.32 -0.69 -7.08
CA PRO A 85 6.36 -1.69 -6.91
C PRO A 85 7.32 -1.27 -5.80
N ILE A 86 7.91 -2.22 -5.09
CA ILE A 86 8.79 -1.95 -3.96
C ILE A 86 10.03 -2.83 -4.00
N VAL A 87 11.17 -2.25 -3.65
CA VAL A 87 12.44 -2.94 -3.41
C VAL A 87 12.63 -3.20 -1.92
N ASP A 88 13.26 -4.32 -1.56
CA ASP A 88 13.43 -4.72 -0.16
C ASP A 88 14.26 -3.69 0.63
N SER A 89 15.22 -3.01 -0.01
CA SER A 89 16.06 -1.97 0.62
C SER A 89 15.30 -0.68 0.98
N ALA A 90 14.15 -0.43 0.36
CA ALA A 90 13.30 0.72 0.65
C ALA A 90 12.17 0.41 1.64
N LEU A 91 12.00 -0.87 2.00
CA LEU A 91 10.91 -1.36 2.83
C LEU A 91 11.33 -1.42 4.31
N ILE A 92 10.60 -0.72 5.18
CA ILE A 92 10.90 -0.66 6.61
C ILE A 92 9.69 -1.18 7.38
N GLU A 93 9.80 -2.35 8.00
CA GLU A 93 8.71 -2.91 8.82
C GLU A 93 8.43 -2.01 10.03
N ILE A 94 7.14 -1.76 10.31
CA ILE A 94 6.76 -0.97 11.49
C ILE A 94 6.98 -1.81 12.75
N ASP A 95 7.86 -1.31 13.62
CA ASP A 95 8.07 -1.83 14.96
C ASP A 95 7.07 -1.19 15.92
N TYR A 96 6.04 -1.95 16.31
CA TYR A 96 5.00 -1.46 17.21
C TYR A 96 5.52 -1.10 18.60
N THR A 97 6.60 -1.75 19.07
CA THR A 97 7.18 -1.43 20.38
C THR A 97 7.79 -0.02 20.35
N LYS A 98 8.52 0.31 19.29
CA LYS A 98 9.10 1.65 19.10
C LYS A 98 8.05 2.72 18.85
N GLU A 99 7.03 2.43 18.05
CA GLU A 99 5.92 3.38 17.82
C GLU A 99 5.14 3.62 19.12
N PHE A 100 5.01 2.62 19.99
CA PHE A 100 4.32 2.73 21.28
C PHE A 100 5.01 3.73 22.22
N GLU A 101 6.34 3.74 22.25
CA GLU A 101 7.14 4.71 23.02
C GLU A 101 6.93 6.16 22.57
N ILE A 102 6.55 6.37 21.30
CA ILE A 102 6.35 7.70 20.71
C ILE A 102 4.89 8.15 20.84
N ASP A 103 3.94 7.30 20.46
CA ASP A 103 2.51 7.61 20.44
C ASP A 103 1.67 6.34 20.67
N LEU A 104 1.31 6.13 21.94
CA LEU A 104 0.51 5.00 22.40
C LEU A 104 -0.86 4.89 21.70
N LYS A 105 -1.54 6.03 21.49
CA LYS A 105 -2.88 6.05 20.89
C LYS A 105 -2.83 5.70 19.41
N TYR A 106 -1.86 6.25 18.69
CA TYR A 106 -1.64 5.94 17.29
C TYR A 106 -1.22 4.48 17.09
N THR A 107 -0.33 3.96 17.94
CA THR A 107 0.10 2.55 17.87
C THR A 107 -1.05 1.58 18.11
N ALA A 108 -1.91 1.87 19.10
CA ALA A 108 -3.11 1.07 19.35
C ALA A 108 -4.08 1.08 18.14
N LEU A 109 -4.15 2.19 17.39
CA LEU A 109 -4.90 2.26 16.15
C LEU A 109 -4.26 1.36 15.07
N LEU A 110 -2.95 1.47 14.85
CA LEU A 110 -2.24 0.64 13.86
C LEU A 110 -2.41 -0.86 14.12
N ILE A 111 -2.31 -1.29 15.38
CA ILE A 111 -2.49 -2.71 15.76
C ILE A 111 -3.91 -3.17 15.42
N LYS A 112 -4.94 -2.35 15.68
CA LYS A 112 -6.33 -2.67 15.33
C LYS A 112 -6.52 -2.78 13.81
N GLU A 113 -5.92 -1.86 13.06
CA GLU A 113 -5.96 -1.89 11.59
C GLU A 113 -5.26 -3.14 11.04
N ASP A 114 -4.06 -3.47 11.55
CA ASP A 114 -3.30 -4.65 11.16
C ASP A 114 -4.05 -5.97 11.42
N LEU A 115 -4.70 -6.09 12.59
CA LEU A 115 -5.56 -7.24 12.91
C LEU A 115 -6.73 -7.37 11.93
N TYR A 116 -7.43 -6.27 11.66
CA TYR A 116 -8.56 -6.25 10.73
C TYR A 116 -8.13 -6.61 9.30
N ILE A 117 -7.01 -6.05 8.84
CA ILE A 117 -6.40 -6.34 7.55
C ILE A 117 -6.13 -7.84 7.41
N ASN A 118 -5.53 -8.45 8.42
CA ASN A 118 -5.17 -9.87 8.37
C ASN A 118 -6.37 -10.81 8.42
N GLN A 119 -7.45 -10.44 9.12
CA GLN A 119 -8.71 -11.16 9.08
C GLN A 119 -9.34 -11.18 7.67
N HIS A 120 -9.04 -10.18 6.84
CA HIS A 120 -9.63 -10.00 5.51
C HIS A 120 -8.61 -10.12 4.36
N LYS A 121 -7.43 -10.70 4.64
CA LYS A 121 -6.30 -10.74 3.68
C LYS A 121 -6.65 -11.32 2.32
N ALA A 122 -7.48 -12.36 2.28
CA ALA A 122 -7.92 -12.99 1.02
C ALA A 122 -8.63 -11.97 0.10
N ARG A 123 -9.51 -11.14 0.67
CA ARG A 123 -10.23 -10.10 -0.07
C ARG A 123 -9.29 -8.98 -0.52
N ILE A 124 -8.30 -8.63 0.30
CA ILE A 124 -7.29 -7.63 -0.03
C ILE A 124 -6.46 -8.08 -1.25
N TYR A 125 -5.97 -9.32 -1.25
CA TYR A 125 -5.26 -9.90 -2.40
C TYR A 125 -6.12 -9.92 -3.67
N GLU A 126 -7.40 -10.27 -3.54
CA GLU A 126 -8.34 -10.27 -4.67
C GLU A 126 -8.52 -8.87 -5.27
N ILE A 127 -8.72 -7.84 -4.44
CA ILE A 127 -8.89 -6.46 -4.90
C ILE A 127 -7.61 -5.92 -5.55
N ALA A 128 -6.44 -6.18 -4.95
CA ALA A 128 -5.15 -5.78 -5.50
C ALA A 128 -4.93 -6.39 -6.90
N THR A 129 -5.15 -7.70 -7.02
CA THR A 129 -5.01 -8.43 -8.29
C THR A 129 -5.98 -7.91 -9.34
N LYS A 130 -7.25 -7.71 -9.00
CA LYS A 130 -8.26 -7.15 -9.92
C LYS A 130 -7.91 -5.73 -10.37
N THR A 131 -7.46 -4.88 -9.44
CA THR A 131 -7.08 -3.50 -9.74
C THR A 131 -5.89 -3.45 -10.68
N TYR A 132 -4.85 -4.24 -10.42
CA TYR A 132 -3.69 -4.37 -11.31
C TYR A 132 -4.11 -4.81 -12.71
N THR A 133 -4.82 -5.94 -12.81
CA THR A 133 -5.25 -6.50 -14.09
C THR A 133 -6.10 -5.52 -14.88
N ASN A 134 -7.06 -4.85 -14.25
CA ASN A 134 -7.91 -3.89 -14.93
C ASN A 134 -7.11 -2.66 -15.41
N ALA A 135 -6.15 -2.17 -14.64
CA ALA A 135 -5.30 -1.04 -15.06
C ALA A 135 -4.39 -1.40 -16.23
N ILE A 136 -3.71 -2.56 -16.18
CA ILE A 136 -2.82 -3.03 -17.26
C ILE A 136 -3.60 -3.32 -18.55
N THR A 137 -4.75 -3.98 -18.43
CA THR A 137 -5.61 -4.31 -19.58
C THR A 137 -6.53 -3.15 -20.01
N LYS A 138 -6.42 -1.98 -19.36
CA LYS A 138 -7.23 -0.77 -19.62
C LYS A 138 -8.74 -1.03 -19.58
N ARG A 139 -9.17 -1.93 -18.70
CA ARG A 139 -10.58 -2.27 -18.48
C ARG A 139 -11.24 -1.24 -17.57
N PHE A 140 -12.47 -0.89 -17.92
CA PHE A 140 -13.33 0.02 -17.12
C PHE A 140 -12.69 1.40 -16.83
N GLY A 141 -11.69 1.82 -17.62
CA GLY A 141 -11.02 3.11 -17.44
C GLY A 141 -10.07 3.18 -16.23
N PHE A 142 -9.64 2.04 -15.69
CA PHE A 142 -8.76 1.99 -14.50
C PHE A 142 -7.43 2.73 -14.72
N GLU A 143 -6.92 2.76 -15.95
CA GLU A 143 -5.69 3.46 -16.33
C GLU A 143 -5.75 4.98 -16.08
N LYS A 144 -6.95 5.56 -16.01
CA LYS A 144 -7.12 7.01 -15.83
C LYS A 144 -6.88 7.44 -14.37
N PHE A 145 -7.34 6.61 -13.42
CA PHE A 145 -7.28 6.95 -12.00
C PHE A 145 -6.23 6.17 -11.22
N CYS A 146 -5.82 4.98 -11.68
CA CYS A 146 -4.70 4.27 -11.08
C CYS A 146 -3.37 4.97 -11.41
N CYS A 147 -2.35 4.66 -10.61
CA CYS A 147 -0.96 4.87 -11.01
C CYS A 147 -0.66 4.03 -12.25
N ASN A 148 0.24 4.51 -13.09
CA ASN A 148 0.68 3.79 -14.27
C ASN A 148 1.65 2.66 -13.84
N PHE A 149 1.07 1.50 -13.51
CA PHE A 149 1.83 0.37 -12.99
C PHE A 149 2.94 -0.08 -13.95
N ALA A 150 2.70 -0.11 -15.26
CA ALA A 150 3.71 -0.49 -16.25
C ALA A 150 4.94 0.45 -16.22
N LYS A 151 4.72 1.77 -16.20
CA LYS A 151 5.83 2.75 -16.09
C LYS A 151 6.56 2.64 -14.75
N LEU A 152 5.82 2.38 -13.67
CA LEU A 152 6.42 2.19 -12.35
C LEU A 152 7.30 0.94 -12.30
N GLU A 153 6.92 -0.16 -12.95
CA GLU A 153 7.75 -1.36 -13.03
C GLU A 153 9.04 -1.12 -13.82
N GLU A 154 8.98 -0.35 -14.91
CA GLU A 154 10.19 0.04 -15.67
C GLU A 154 11.14 0.85 -14.78
N LYS A 155 10.63 1.91 -14.14
CA LYS A 155 11.41 2.75 -13.24
C LYS A 155 11.94 1.98 -12.02
N HIS A 156 11.17 1.03 -11.47
CA HIS A 156 11.59 0.17 -10.36
C HIS A 156 12.82 -0.69 -10.75
N ARG A 157 12.84 -1.26 -11.96
CA ARG A 157 13.99 -2.05 -12.44
C ARG A 157 15.26 -1.21 -12.61
N ASP A 158 15.13 0.06 -13.00
CA ASP A 158 16.27 0.99 -13.06
C ASP A 158 16.89 1.26 -11.68
N TYR A 159 16.11 1.12 -10.60
CA TYR A 159 16.61 1.26 -9.22
C TYR A 159 17.37 0.01 -8.77
N GLU A 160 16.89 -1.19 -9.13
CA GLU A 160 17.53 -2.46 -8.75
C GLU A 160 18.89 -2.68 -9.42
N THR A 161 19.21 -1.93 -10.48
CA THR A 161 20.47 -2.02 -11.21
C THR A 161 21.54 -1.02 -10.77
N GLN A 162 21.21 -0.13 -9.81
CA GLN A 162 22.12 0.83 -9.18
C GLN A 162 22.80 0.23 -7.95
#